data_AF-A0A4R2J386-F1
#
_entry.id   AF-A0A4R2J386-F1
#
_cell.length_a   1.000
_cell.length_b   1.000
_cell.length_c   1.000
_cell.angle_alpha   90.00
_cell.angle_beta   90.00
_cell.angle_gamma   90.00
#
_symmetry.space_group_name_H-M   'P 1'
#
loop_
_entity.id
_entity.type
_entity.pdbx_description
1 polymer ?
#
loop_
_entity_poly.entity_id
_entity_poly.type
_entity_poly.pdbx_seq_one_letter_code
_entity_poly.pdbx_strand_id
1 'polypeptide(L)'
;MTAADTARHILSWAASDMTDAMPEGDLADGEDLAAPDAESLRLVGRLASVTAARLRLEPPVLGDKRPPSAGAAVVAAAVGAFRHERARALLGVLRPPTRVADLLAFHGVVAPAVKLLPHLGDQLRDLSPLTGVLDRPGPRTTASCESLLDRLRTDPTARAMIVLRFAMPSDSPEQSQWRGECLAYTRHEDPDFVVDVYETALLHYGREHEIRARIAWRHVLGAGPDDPALPTAAWWRALAELEAAEPDLIRGRTALERRRVGTNLFRRVQSREAA
;
A
#
# COMPACT_ATOMS: atom_id res chain seq x y z
N MET A 1 31.21 -9.55 -2.38
CA MET A 1 30.20 -9.78 -1.34
C MET A 1 29.46 -11.04 -1.76
N THR A 2 28.61 -11.65 -0.95
CA THR A 2 27.75 -12.76 -1.42
C THR A 2 26.29 -12.32 -1.51
N ALA A 3 25.45 -13.12 -2.16
CA ALA A 3 24.02 -12.90 -2.20
C ALA A 3 23.40 -12.91 -0.79
N ALA A 4 23.89 -13.79 0.08
CA ALA A 4 23.49 -13.85 1.49
C ALA A 4 23.93 -12.59 2.26
N ASP A 5 25.16 -12.11 2.08
CA ASP A 5 25.62 -10.84 2.68
C ASP A 5 24.76 -9.65 2.23
N THR A 6 24.49 -9.57 0.93
CA THR A 6 23.64 -8.54 0.34
C THR A 6 22.24 -8.58 0.94
N ALA A 7 21.64 -9.78 1.08
CA ALA A 7 20.35 -9.94 1.76
C ALA A 7 20.41 -9.45 3.21
N ARG A 8 21.43 -9.86 3.99
CA ARG A 8 21.57 -9.47 5.40
C ARG A 8 21.71 -7.96 5.58
N HIS A 9 22.48 -7.29 4.71
CA HIS A 9 22.61 -5.83 4.72
C HIS A 9 21.28 -5.13 4.42
N ILE A 10 20.57 -5.55 3.36
CA ILE A 10 19.26 -4.97 3.02
C ILE A 10 18.22 -5.23 4.12
N LEU A 11 18.15 -6.44 4.68
CA LEU A 11 17.23 -6.76 5.76
C LEU A 11 17.50 -5.93 7.02
N SER A 12 18.78 -5.71 7.35
CA SER A 12 19.19 -4.89 8.50
C SER A 12 18.86 -3.42 8.29
N TRP A 13 19.13 -2.89 7.10
CA TRP A 13 18.76 -1.53 6.70
C TRP A 13 17.24 -1.33 6.71
N ALA A 14 16.47 -2.24 6.11
CA ALA A 14 15.01 -2.17 6.09
C ALA A 14 14.40 -2.24 7.50
N ALA A 15 15.06 -2.91 8.43
CA ALA A 15 14.67 -2.99 9.84
C ALA A 15 15.10 -1.77 10.68
N SER A 16 15.99 -0.90 10.17
CA SER A 16 16.36 0.37 10.81
C SER A 16 15.41 1.50 10.40
N ASP A 17 15.61 2.72 10.89
CA ASP A 17 14.87 3.91 10.45
C ASP A 17 15.10 4.31 8.99
N MET A 18 16.02 3.62 8.27
CA MET A 18 16.35 3.83 6.86
C MET A 18 16.82 5.27 6.58
N THR A 19 17.49 5.92 7.54
CA THR A 19 18.11 7.24 7.33
C THR A 19 19.36 7.16 6.46
N ASP A 20 20.07 6.03 6.53
CA ASP A 20 21.24 5.76 5.71
C ASP A 20 20.85 5.33 4.29
N ALA A 21 21.78 5.53 3.35
CA ALA A 21 21.61 5.08 1.98
C ALA A 21 21.36 3.56 1.92
N MET A 22 20.49 3.14 0.99
CA MET A 22 20.21 1.72 0.78
C MET A 22 21.50 0.99 0.39
N PRO A 23 21.85 -0.11 1.10
CA PRO A 23 23.04 -0.90 0.76
C PRO A 23 22.98 -1.43 -0.68
N GLU A 24 24.11 -1.43 -1.36
CA GLU A 24 24.26 -2.04 -2.69
C GLU A 24 25.15 -3.27 -2.58
N GLY A 25 24.87 -4.30 -3.38
CA GLY A 25 25.62 -5.54 -3.39
C GLY A 25 25.52 -6.39 -4.63
N ASP A 26 25.91 -7.66 -4.51
CA ASP A 26 26.01 -8.61 -5.62
C ASP A 26 25.16 -9.88 -5.36
N LEU A 27 25.11 -10.76 -6.37
CA LEU A 27 24.44 -12.06 -6.31
C LEU A 27 25.44 -13.21 -6.51
N ALA A 28 26.69 -13.07 -6.02
CA ALA A 28 27.61 -14.19 -5.98
C ALA A 28 27.09 -15.27 -5.01
N ASP A 29 27.35 -16.54 -5.31
CA ASP A 29 26.92 -17.68 -4.49
C ASP A 29 25.40 -17.68 -4.23
N GLY A 30 24.63 -17.32 -5.25
CA GLY A 30 23.17 -17.13 -5.18
C GLY A 30 22.39 -18.41 -4.85
N GLU A 31 22.98 -19.58 -5.07
CA GLU A 31 22.46 -20.88 -4.67
C GLU A 31 22.19 -20.98 -3.16
N ASP A 32 22.96 -20.26 -2.34
CA ASP A 32 22.79 -20.26 -0.88
C ASP A 32 21.50 -19.57 -0.43
N LEU A 33 20.89 -18.75 -1.30
CA LEU A 33 19.58 -18.15 -1.03
C LEU A 33 18.43 -19.17 -1.08
N ALA A 34 18.62 -20.35 -1.69
CA ALA A 34 17.61 -21.41 -1.68
C ALA A 34 17.43 -22.02 -0.27
N ALA A 35 18.49 -21.99 0.54
CA ALA A 35 18.48 -22.43 1.93
C ALA A 35 19.26 -21.42 2.81
N PRO A 36 18.66 -20.24 3.09
CA PRO A 36 19.36 -19.19 3.83
C PRO A 36 19.80 -19.66 5.21
N ASP A 37 20.93 -19.13 5.66
CA ASP A 37 21.44 -19.41 6.99
C ASP A 37 20.50 -18.93 8.12
N ALA A 38 20.75 -19.43 9.32
CA ALA A 38 19.92 -19.11 10.50
C ALA A 38 19.92 -17.59 10.80
N GLU A 39 20.99 -16.88 10.47
CA GLU A 39 21.07 -15.44 10.67
C GLU A 39 20.16 -14.67 9.72
N SER A 40 20.14 -15.03 8.44
CA SER A 40 19.26 -14.45 7.43
C SER A 40 17.80 -14.67 7.81
N LEU A 41 17.43 -15.89 8.22
CA LEU A 41 16.07 -16.18 8.68
C LEU A 41 15.71 -15.39 9.94
N ARG A 42 16.64 -15.22 10.89
CA ARG A 42 16.45 -14.36 12.07
C ARG A 42 16.21 -12.90 11.67
N LEU A 43 16.95 -12.37 10.71
CA LEU A 43 16.78 -11.00 10.21
C LEU A 43 15.44 -10.83 9.49
N VAL A 44 14.99 -11.81 8.72
CA VAL A 44 13.65 -11.80 8.12
C VAL A 44 12.57 -11.76 9.22
N GLY A 45 12.68 -12.58 10.26
CA GLY A 45 11.76 -12.56 11.41
C GLY A 45 11.75 -11.23 12.16
N ARG A 46 12.93 -10.63 12.34
CA ARG A 46 13.07 -9.28 12.91
C ARG A 46 12.38 -8.24 12.05
N LEU A 47 12.60 -8.26 10.74
CA LEU A 47 11.99 -7.32 9.81
C LEU A 47 10.46 -7.45 9.82
N ALA A 48 9.91 -8.67 9.80
CA ALA A 48 8.47 -8.87 9.91
C ALA A 48 7.88 -8.25 11.18
N SER A 49 8.57 -8.44 12.32
CA SER A 49 8.16 -7.87 13.61
C SER A 49 8.22 -6.34 13.62
N VAL A 50 9.30 -5.76 13.10
CA VAL A 50 9.45 -4.30 12.98
C VAL A 50 8.39 -3.71 12.05
N THR A 51 8.13 -4.35 10.91
CA THR A 51 7.08 -3.94 9.98
C THR A 51 5.70 -4.01 10.61
N ALA A 52 5.39 -5.06 11.37
CA ALA A 52 4.13 -5.14 12.13
C ALA A 52 3.99 -3.97 13.09
N ALA A 53 5.04 -3.64 13.85
CA ALA A 53 5.03 -2.50 14.77
C ALA A 53 4.84 -1.15 14.05
N ARG A 54 5.50 -0.94 12.89
CA ARG A 54 5.30 0.26 12.05
C ARG A 54 3.88 0.37 11.49
N LEU A 55 3.24 -0.76 11.25
CA LEU A 55 1.84 -0.85 10.82
C LEU A 55 0.87 -0.86 12.01
N ARG A 56 1.36 -0.79 13.26
CA ARG A 56 0.56 -0.86 14.49
C ARG A 56 -0.30 -2.13 14.58
N LEU A 57 0.24 -3.24 14.08
CA LEU A 57 -0.40 -4.54 14.15
C LEU A 57 0.07 -5.30 15.40
N GLU A 58 -0.87 -5.85 16.16
CA GLU A 58 -0.58 -6.66 17.33
C GLU A 58 -0.26 -8.11 16.96
N PRO A 59 0.72 -8.75 17.61
CA PRO A 59 1.01 -10.16 17.40
C PRO A 59 0.02 -11.08 18.13
N PRO A 60 -0.35 -12.25 17.57
CA PRO A 60 -0.02 -12.72 16.22
C PRO A 60 -0.91 -12.04 15.18
N VAL A 61 -0.28 -11.39 14.19
CA VAL A 61 -0.99 -10.68 13.12
C VAL A 61 -1.84 -11.67 12.32
N LEU A 62 -3.14 -11.39 12.17
CA LEU A 62 -4.12 -12.25 11.50
C LEU A 62 -4.12 -13.72 11.98
N GLY A 63 -3.74 -13.96 13.24
CA GLY A 63 -3.73 -15.29 13.87
C GLY A 63 -2.68 -16.28 13.34
N ASP A 64 -1.82 -15.90 12.39
CA ASP A 64 -0.78 -16.77 11.84
C ASP A 64 0.49 -16.74 12.69
N LYS A 65 0.89 -17.90 13.22
CA LYS A 65 2.08 -18.06 14.07
C LYS A 65 3.27 -18.69 13.35
N ARG A 66 3.14 -19.00 12.05
CA ARG A 66 4.21 -19.66 11.29
C ARG A 66 5.38 -18.69 11.10
N PRO A 67 6.64 -19.17 11.20
CA PRO A 67 7.79 -18.35 10.92
C PRO A 67 7.82 -17.93 9.44
N PRO A 68 8.48 -16.80 9.12
CA PRO A 68 8.66 -16.39 7.73
C PRO A 68 9.55 -17.38 6.98
N SER A 69 9.33 -17.46 5.68
CA SER A 69 10.10 -18.24 4.73
C SER A 69 11.38 -17.52 4.27
N ALA A 70 12.19 -18.23 3.49
CA ALA A 70 13.36 -17.68 2.81
C ALA A 70 13.04 -16.58 1.79
N GLY A 71 11.80 -16.48 1.29
CA GLY A 71 11.46 -15.64 0.15
C GLY A 71 11.84 -14.17 0.32
N ALA A 72 11.69 -13.62 1.53
CA ALA A 72 12.05 -12.23 1.81
C ALA A 72 13.56 -11.98 1.76
N ALA A 73 14.39 -12.97 2.09
CA ALA A 73 15.84 -12.87 1.93
C ALA A 73 16.23 -12.84 0.45
N VAL A 74 15.54 -13.62 -0.40
CA VAL A 74 15.74 -13.59 -1.85
C VAL A 74 15.36 -12.23 -2.45
N VAL A 75 14.22 -11.66 -2.03
CA VAL A 75 13.81 -10.30 -2.45
C VAL A 75 14.84 -9.27 -1.99
N ALA A 76 15.32 -9.37 -0.74
CA ALA A 76 16.33 -8.47 -0.19
C ALA A 76 17.63 -8.52 -0.99
N ALA A 77 18.14 -9.72 -1.32
CA ALA A 77 19.32 -9.87 -2.17
C ALA A 77 19.12 -9.22 -3.54
N ALA A 78 17.98 -9.48 -4.19
CA ALA A 78 17.68 -8.92 -5.51
C ALA A 78 17.56 -7.38 -5.47
N VAL A 79 16.96 -6.82 -4.42
CA VAL A 79 16.87 -5.37 -4.22
C VAL A 79 18.25 -4.76 -4.00
N GLY A 80 19.11 -5.37 -3.19
CA GLY A 80 20.48 -4.87 -2.98
C GLY A 80 21.36 -4.98 -4.23
N ALA A 81 21.10 -5.98 -5.07
CA ALA A 81 21.80 -6.20 -6.33
C ALA A 81 21.07 -5.61 -7.55
N PHE A 82 20.23 -4.57 -7.39
CA PHE A 82 19.35 -4.05 -8.45
C PHE A 82 20.05 -3.63 -9.75
N ARG A 83 21.35 -3.32 -9.70
CA ARG A 83 22.17 -2.98 -10.87
C ARG A 83 22.55 -4.18 -11.74
N HIS A 84 22.36 -5.41 -11.24
CA HIS A 84 22.67 -6.64 -11.94
C HIS A 84 21.45 -7.18 -12.68
N GLU A 85 21.61 -7.60 -13.94
CA GLU A 85 20.52 -8.19 -14.73
C GLU A 85 19.89 -9.42 -14.06
N ARG A 86 20.70 -10.20 -13.35
CA ARG A 86 20.25 -11.36 -12.57
C ARG A 86 19.23 -11.01 -11.49
N ALA A 87 19.25 -9.79 -10.94
CA ALA A 87 18.27 -9.37 -9.95
C ALA A 87 16.84 -9.33 -10.53
N ARG A 88 16.68 -8.82 -11.75
CA ARG A 88 15.36 -8.81 -12.44
C ARG A 88 14.87 -10.21 -12.74
N ALA A 89 15.76 -11.09 -13.18
CA ALA A 89 15.43 -12.50 -13.42
C ALA A 89 14.99 -13.19 -12.12
N LEU A 90 15.69 -12.94 -11.01
CA LEU A 90 15.38 -13.49 -9.70
C LEU A 90 14.02 -13.00 -9.18
N LEU A 91 13.73 -11.70 -9.29
CA LEU A 91 12.42 -11.15 -8.95
C LEU A 91 11.29 -11.75 -9.83
N GLY A 92 11.59 -12.11 -11.09
CA GLY A 92 10.62 -12.66 -12.03
C GLY A 92 10.15 -14.08 -11.71
N VAL A 93 10.95 -14.87 -11.00
CA VAL A 93 10.63 -16.27 -10.65
C VAL A 93 10.02 -16.42 -9.25
N LEU A 94 10.10 -15.39 -8.42
CA LEU A 94 9.52 -15.39 -7.08
C LEU A 94 8.00 -15.36 -7.14
N ARG A 95 7.38 -16.02 -6.15
CA ARG A 95 5.92 -16.02 -5.97
C ARG A 95 5.53 -15.08 -4.84
N PRO A 96 4.38 -14.39 -4.93
CA PRO A 96 3.88 -13.57 -3.85
C PRO A 96 3.64 -14.39 -2.58
N PRO A 97 3.90 -13.84 -1.38
CA PRO A 97 3.71 -14.55 -0.13
C PRO A 97 2.23 -14.67 0.23
N THR A 98 1.87 -15.78 0.87
CA THR A 98 0.51 -16.03 1.38
C THR A 98 0.45 -16.06 2.90
N ARG A 99 1.58 -16.26 3.58
CA ARG A 99 1.72 -16.26 5.04
C ARG A 99 1.90 -14.85 5.57
N VAL A 100 1.42 -14.59 6.78
CA VAL A 100 1.40 -13.23 7.32
C VAL A 100 2.80 -12.69 7.63
N ALA A 101 3.66 -13.52 8.22
CA ALA A 101 5.04 -13.15 8.49
C ALA A 101 5.79 -12.80 7.19
N ASP A 102 5.54 -13.56 6.12
CA ASP A 102 6.12 -13.27 4.80
C ASP A 102 5.52 -11.99 4.17
N LEU A 103 4.21 -11.76 4.28
CA LEU A 103 3.57 -10.51 3.82
C LEU A 103 4.24 -9.29 4.47
N LEU A 104 4.49 -9.35 5.78
CA LEU A 104 5.15 -8.28 6.53
C LEU A 104 6.62 -8.12 6.14
N ALA A 105 7.36 -9.22 5.98
CA ALA A 105 8.76 -9.16 5.58
C ALA A 105 8.93 -8.63 4.15
N PHE A 106 8.12 -9.12 3.20
CA PHE A 106 8.10 -8.62 1.83
C PHE A 106 7.74 -7.13 1.80
N HIS A 107 6.68 -6.72 2.51
CA HIS A 107 6.32 -5.30 2.60
C HIS A 107 7.46 -4.45 3.17
N GLY A 108 8.14 -4.93 4.21
CA GLY A 108 9.26 -4.25 4.85
C GLY A 108 10.42 -3.95 3.91
N VAL A 109 10.70 -4.85 2.95
CA VAL A 109 11.73 -4.63 1.91
C VAL A 109 11.16 -3.83 0.73
N VAL A 110 9.99 -4.23 0.24
CA VAL A 110 9.43 -3.75 -1.03
C VAL A 110 8.92 -2.32 -0.93
N ALA A 111 8.22 -1.94 0.14
CA ALA A 111 7.65 -0.60 0.27
C ALA A 111 8.67 0.56 0.22
N PRO A 112 9.84 0.49 0.88
CA PRO A 112 10.88 1.49 0.67
C PRO A 112 11.56 1.32 -0.70
N ALA A 113 11.80 0.09 -1.16
CA ALA A 113 12.47 -0.17 -2.43
C ALA A 113 11.72 0.39 -3.65
N VAL A 114 10.38 0.33 -3.68
CA VAL A 114 9.59 0.90 -4.81
C VAL A 114 9.77 2.42 -4.94
N LYS A 115 10.08 3.11 -3.84
CA LYS A 115 10.34 4.56 -3.84
C LYS A 115 11.76 4.89 -4.34
N LEU A 116 12.73 4.06 -3.95
CA LEU A 116 14.15 4.25 -4.31
C LEU A 116 14.49 3.71 -5.71
N LEU A 117 13.76 2.69 -6.17
CA LEU A 117 14.01 1.96 -7.42
C LEU A 117 12.75 1.99 -8.32
N PRO A 118 12.31 3.18 -8.80
CA PRO A 118 11.04 3.31 -9.53
C PRO A 118 10.97 2.43 -10.78
N HIS A 119 12.12 2.17 -11.43
CA HIS A 119 12.22 1.31 -12.61
C HIS A 119 11.96 -0.19 -12.34
N LEU A 120 11.96 -0.62 -11.07
CA LEU A 120 11.54 -1.96 -10.64
C LEU A 120 10.17 -1.96 -9.95
N GLY A 121 9.53 -0.79 -9.83
CA GLY A 121 8.39 -0.58 -8.94
C GLY A 121 7.24 -1.55 -9.16
N ASP A 122 6.83 -1.78 -10.41
CA ASP A 122 5.72 -2.68 -10.72
C ASP A 122 6.07 -4.15 -10.46
N GLN A 123 7.29 -4.58 -10.79
CA GLN A 123 7.75 -5.95 -10.51
C GLN A 123 7.85 -6.21 -9.00
N LEU A 124 8.29 -5.23 -8.23
CA LEU A 124 8.35 -5.31 -6.77
C LEU A 124 6.93 -5.33 -6.15
N ARG A 125 6.01 -4.49 -6.63
CA ARG A 125 4.60 -4.50 -6.19
C ARG A 125 3.92 -5.83 -6.48
N ASP A 126 4.20 -6.45 -7.63
CA ASP A 126 3.70 -7.79 -7.96
C ASP A 126 4.14 -8.85 -6.94
N LEU A 127 5.25 -8.66 -6.23
CA LEU A 127 5.74 -9.61 -5.22
C LEU A 127 5.21 -9.33 -3.81
N SER A 128 4.72 -8.13 -3.53
CA SER A 128 4.26 -7.73 -2.19
C SER A 128 2.80 -7.28 -2.23
N PRO A 129 1.84 -8.21 -2.07
CA PRO A 129 0.41 -7.87 -2.01
C PRO A 129 0.08 -6.83 -0.95
N LEU A 130 0.76 -6.86 0.21
CA LEU A 130 0.55 -5.86 1.26
C LEU A 130 1.05 -4.47 0.85
N THR A 131 2.18 -4.37 0.12
CA THR A 131 2.56 -3.08 -0.51
C THR A 131 1.53 -2.68 -1.55
N GLY A 132 1.02 -3.63 -2.33
CA GLY A 132 -0.03 -3.39 -3.33
C GLY A 132 -1.30 -2.78 -2.73
N VAL A 133 -1.78 -3.34 -1.62
CA VAL A 133 -2.96 -2.83 -0.90
C VAL A 133 -2.72 -1.42 -0.36
N LEU A 134 -1.56 -1.16 0.25
CA LEU A 134 -1.28 0.11 0.93
C LEU A 134 -0.88 1.25 -0.02
N ASP A 135 -0.26 0.92 -1.15
CA ASP A 135 0.17 1.83 -2.22
C ASP A 135 -0.76 1.74 -3.44
N ARG A 136 -0.45 0.85 -4.37
CA ARG A 136 -1.27 0.45 -5.51
C ARG A 136 -0.84 -0.94 -5.97
N PRO A 137 -1.71 -1.77 -6.57
CA PRO A 137 -1.31 -3.07 -7.08
C PRO A 137 -0.27 -2.94 -8.18
N GLY A 138 0.53 -4.01 -8.34
CA GLY A 138 1.28 -4.22 -9.57
C GLY A 138 0.33 -4.67 -10.70
N PRO A 139 0.77 -4.64 -11.96
CA PRO A 139 -0.07 -4.91 -13.12
C PRO A 139 -0.68 -6.32 -13.14
N ARG A 140 -0.14 -7.27 -12.36
CA ARG A 140 -0.61 -8.66 -12.31
C ARG A 140 -1.28 -9.03 -10.99
N THR A 141 -1.48 -8.07 -10.08
CA THR A 141 -1.81 -8.36 -8.67
C THR A 141 -3.03 -7.64 -8.12
N THR A 142 -3.86 -7.00 -8.95
CA THR A 142 -5.10 -6.35 -8.51
C THR A 142 -6.00 -7.29 -7.70
N ALA A 143 -6.38 -8.44 -8.26
CA ALA A 143 -7.29 -9.38 -7.61
C ALA A 143 -6.74 -9.96 -6.29
N SER A 144 -5.42 -10.18 -6.20
CA SER A 144 -4.80 -10.66 -4.96
C SER A 144 -4.73 -9.56 -3.89
N CYS A 145 -4.59 -8.30 -4.28
CA CYS A 145 -4.68 -7.15 -3.38
C CYS A 145 -6.11 -6.96 -2.87
N GLU A 146 -7.13 -7.06 -3.73
CA GLU A 146 -8.55 -7.01 -3.31
C GLU A 146 -8.87 -8.12 -2.30
N SER A 147 -8.52 -9.37 -2.64
CA SER A 147 -8.71 -10.51 -1.74
C SER A 147 -7.98 -10.35 -0.40
N LEU A 148 -6.81 -9.70 -0.40
CA LEU A 148 -6.08 -9.40 0.84
C LEU A 148 -6.76 -8.27 1.62
N LEU A 149 -7.24 -7.21 0.96
CA LEU A 149 -7.98 -6.13 1.59
C LEU A 149 -9.22 -6.66 2.31
N ASP A 150 -9.97 -7.57 1.68
CA ASP A 150 -11.13 -8.22 2.29
C ASP A 150 -10.79 -8.99 3.58
N ARG A 151 -9.66 -9.70 3.57
CA ARG A 151 -9.16 -10.38 4.76
C ARG A 151 -8.69 -9.41 5.85
N LEU A 152 -8.11 -8.27 5.47
CA LEU A 152 -7.60 -7.27 6.41
C LEU A 152 -8.73 -6.47 7.06
N ARG A 153 -9.79 -6.12 6.32
CA ARG A 153 -10.92 -5.33 6.87
C ARG A 153 -11.82 -6.12 7.82
N THR A 154 -11.79 -7.45 7.73
CA THR A 154 -12.58 -8.36 8.58
C THR A 154 -11.87 -8.72 9.89
N ASP A 155 -10.56 -8.51 9.98
CA ASP A 155 -9.79 -8.64 11.23
C ASP A 155 -9.76 -7.29 11.97
N PRO A 156 -10.19 -7.20 13.24
CA PRO A 156 -10.31 -5.90 13.94
C PRO A 156 -9.02 -5.09 14.01
N THR A 157 -7.88 -5.74 14.25
CA THR A 157 -6.59 -5.07 14.39
C THR A 157 -6.07 -4.59 13.03
N ALA A 158 -6.18 -5.43 12.00
CA ALA A 158 -5.81 -5.04 10.65
C ALA A 158 -6.76 -3.99 10.05
N ARG A 159 -8.05 -4.03 10.38
CA ARG A 159 -9.03 -3.02 9.99
C ARG A 159 -8.61 -1.63 10.45
N ALA A 160 -8.28 -1.48 11.74
CA ALA A 160 -7.83 -0.20 12.29
C ALA A 160 -6.58 0.33 11.55
N MET A 161 -5.63 -0.56 11.24
CA MET A 161 -4.46 -0.21 10.43
C MET A 161 -4.85 0.28 9.02
N ILE A 162 -5.73 -0.45 8.32
CA ILE A 162 -6.16 -0.07 6.97
C ILE A 162 -6.93 1.25 6.98
N VAL A 163 -7.82 1.47 7.95
CA VAL A 163 -8.54 2.74 8.12
C VAL A 163 -7.56 3.90 8.21
N LEU A 164 -6.57 3.80 9.10
CA LEU A 164 -5.52 4.82 9.26
C LEU A 164 -4.73 5.04 7.96
N ARG A 165 -4.38 3.97 7.24
CA ARG A 165 -3.57 4.07 6.02
C ARG A 165 -4.35 4.65 4.85
N PHE A 166 -5.60 4.25 4.65
CA PHE A 166 -6.47 4.76 3.59
C PHE A 166 -6.91 6.21 3.84
N ALA A 167 -6.99 6.62 5.10
CA ALA A 167 -7.30 7.98 5.50
C ALA A 167 -6.21 8.99 5.15
N MET A 168 -4.94 8.56 5.05
CA MET A 168 -3.82 9.45 4.69
C MET A 168 -3.98 9.98 3.24
N PRO A 169 -3.54 11.22 2.96
CA PRO A 169 -3.50 11.72 1.58
C PRO A 169 -2.58 10.86 0.71
N SER A 170 -3.03 10.51 -0.51
CA SER A 170 -2.27 9.61 -1.41
C SER A 170 -0.96 10.22 -1.92
N ASP A 171 0.13 9.49 -1.95
CA ASP A 171 1.42 9.93 -2.49
C ASP A 171 1.38 10.14 -4.03
N SER A 172 0.49 9.44 -4.75
CA SER A 172 0.35 9.54 -6.22
C SER A 172 -1.10 9.50 -6.72
N PRO A 173 -1.37 9.91 -7.97
CA PRO A 173 -2.69 9.76 -8.60
C PRO A 173 -3.15 8.29 -8.64
N GLU A 174 -2.28 7.36 -8.99
CA GLU A 174 -2.62 5.93 -9.09
C GLU A 174 -3.03 5.34 -7.74
N GLN A 175 -2.38 5.75 -6.64
CA GLN A 175 -2.81 5.36 -5.29
C GLN A 175 -4.17 5.96 -4.94
N SER A 176 -4.44 7.21 -5.35
CA SER A 176 -5.76 7.84 -5.16
C SER A 176 -6.86 7.09 -5.91
N GLN A 177 -6.60 6.70 -7.16
CA GLN A 177 -7.50 5.88 -7.97
C GLN A 177 -7.78 4.54 -7.29
N TRP A 178 -6.72 3.79 -6.97
CA TRP A 178 -6.81 2.46 -6.35
C TRP A 178 -7.60 2.48 -5.03
N ARG A 179 -7.29 3.43 -4.14
CA ARG A 179 -8.03 3.59 -2.87
C ARG A 179 -9.49 3.95 -3.11
N GLY A 180 -9.76 4.83 -4.08
CA GLY A 180 -11.12 5.20 -4.47
C GLY A 180 -11.94 4.02 -4.98
N GLU A 181 -11.35 3.18 -5.84
CA GLU A 181 -11.96 1.94 -6.34
C GLU A 181 -12.24 0.96 -5.20
N CYS A 182 -11.26 0.77 -4.31
CA CYS A 182 -11.42 -0.07 -3.11
C CYS A 182 -12.60 0.36 -2.25
N LEU A 183 -12.70 1.66 -1.94
CA LEU A 183 -13.81 2.19 -1.14
C LEU A 183 -15.14 2.08 -1.90
N ALA A 184 -15.13 2.28 -3.23
CA ALA A 184 -16.33 2.25 -4.05
C ALA A 184 -16.97 0.85 -4.12
N TYR A 185 -16.20 -0.24 -4.19
CA TYR A 185 -16.80 -1.58 -4.11
C TYR A 185 -17.10 -1.97 -2.66
N THR A 186 -16.22 -1.64 -1.70
CA THR A 186 -16.39 -2.03 -0.29
C THR A 186 -17.66 -1.41 0.32
N ARG A 187 -18.09 -0.22 -0.14
CA ARG A 187 -19.27 0.47 0.40
C ARG A 187 -20.56 -0.36 0.36
N HIS A 188 -20.66 -1.33 -0.55
CA HIS A 188 -21.84 -2.19 -0.66
C HIS A 188 -21.85 -3.31 0.37
N GLU A 189 -20.68 -3.75 0.82
CA GLU A 189 -20.52 -4.88 1.73
C GLU A 189 -20.27 -4.43 3.17
N ASP A 190 -19.59 -3.30 3.35
CA ASP A 190 -19.16 -2.75 4.63
C ASP A 190 -19.14 -1.21 4.56
N PRO A 191 -20.33 -0.57 4.55
CA PRO A 191 -20.42 0.89 4.50
C PRO A 191 -19.80 1.56 5.73
N ASP A 192 -19.81 0.90 6.90
CA ASP A 192 -19.19 1.41 8.12
C ASP A 192 -17.67 1.56 7.96
N PHE A 193 -16.99 0.62 7.29
CA PHE A 193 -15.56 0.74 6.99
C PHE A 193 -15.26 1.98 6.17
N VAL A 194 -16.09 2.25 5.16
CA VAL A 194 -15.92 3.40 4.27
C VAL A 194 -16.11 4.69 5.06
N VAL A 195 -17.13 4.76 5.92
CA VAL A 195 -17.33 5.90 6.82
C VAL A 195 -16.12 6.07 7.74
N ASP A 196 -15.65 5.01 8.40
CA ASP A 196 -14.49 5.06 9.31
C ASP A 196 -13.27 5.66 8.61
N VAL A 197 -13.02 5.28 7.35
CA VAL A 197 -11.93 5.83 6.53
C VAL A 197 -12.11 7.34 6.31
N TYR A 198 -13.27 7.80 5.86
CA TYR A 198 -13.48 9.23 5.59
C TYR A 198 -13.54 10.07 6.86
N GLU A 199 -14.11 9.56 7.94
CA GLU A 199 -14.15 10.25 9.23
C GLU A 199 -12.73 10.42 9.78
N THR A 200 -11.94 9.34 9.76
CA THR A 200 -10.51 9.39 10.11
C THR A 200 -9.75 10.36 9.20
N ALA A 201 -10.01 10.34 7.89
CA ALA A 201 -9.37 11.23 6.92
C ALA A 201 -9.67 12.70 7.20
N LEU A 202 -10.92 13.03 7.51
CA LEU A 202 -11.35 14.41 7.73
C LEU A 202 -10.96 14.93 9.12
N LEU A 203 -10.89 14.06 10.12
CA LEU A 203 -10.42 14.41 11.46
C LEU A 203 -8.91 14.69 11.50
N HIS A 204 -8.10 13.89 10.80
CA HIS A 204 -6.64 13.98 10.90
C HIS A 204 -5.97 14.68 9.71
N TYR A 205 -6.57 14.63 8.52
CA TYR A 205 -5.97 15.08 7.25
C TYR A 205 -6.93 15.94 6.40
N GLY A 206 -7.97 16.52 7.03
CA GLY A 206 -9.03 17.21 6.31
C GLY A 206 -8.52 18.37 5.46
N ARG A 207 -7.51 19.10 5.94
CA ARG A 207 -6.90 20.23 5.21
C ARG A 207 -6.18 19.77 3.95
N GLU A 208 -5.42 18.68 4.04
CA GLU A 208 -4.65 18.11 2.94
C GLU A 208 -5.57 17.59 1.84
N HIS A 209 -6.63 16.88 2.23
CA HIS A 209 -7.66 16.40 1.32
C HIS A 209 -8.41 17.56 0.65
N GLU A 210 -8.73 18.61 1.39
CA GLU A 210 -9.37 19.81 0.83
C GLU A 210 -8.45 20.52 -0.17
N ILE A 211 -7.17 20.70 0.14
CA ILE A 211 -6.20 21.32 -0.78
C ILE A 211 -6.15 20.53 -2.10
N ARG A 212 -6.04 19.21 -2.02
CA ARG A 212 -6.02 18.33 -3.20
C ARG A 212 -7.29 18.44 -4.03
N ALA A 213 -8.45 18.40 -3.38
CA ALA A 213 -9.74 18.55 -4.05
C ALA A 213 -9.87 19.92 -4.75
N ARG A 214 -9.41 21.00 -4.13
CA ARG A 214 -9.41 22.35 -4.74
C ARG A 214 -8.44 22.44 -5.92
N ILE A 215 -7.27 21.79 -5.84
CA ILE A 215 -6.32 21.72 -6.96
C ILE A 215 -7.00 20.99 -8.13
N ALA A 216 -7.56 19.81 -7.90
CA ALA A 216 -8.31 19.03 -8.89
C ALA A 216 -9.46 19.82 -9.53
N TRP A 217 -10.21 20.60 -8.73
CA TRP A 217 -11.27 21.47 -9.23
C TRP A 217 -10.80 22.49 -10.28
N ARG A 218 -9.58 23.03 -10.16
CA ARG A 218 -9.04 23.97 -11.17
C ARG A 218 -8.84 23.31 -12.54
N HIS A 219 -8.46 22.03 -12.55
CA HIS A 219 -8.34 21.26 -13.78
C HIS A 219 -9.71 20.98 -14.40
N VAL A 220 -10.70 20.60 -13.58
CA VAL A 220 -12.10 20.41 -14.03
C VAL A 220 -12.72 21.71 -14.58
N LEU A 221 -12.19 22.88 -14.23
CA LEU A 221 -12.66 24.18 -14.75
C LEU A 221 -11.85 24.70 -15.97
N GLY A 222 -10.90 23.92 -16.50
CA GLY A 222 -10.21 24.22 -17.76
C GLY A 222 -8.82 24.84 -17.66
N ALA A 223 -8.14 24.74 -16.51
CA ALA A 223 -6.80 25.28 -16.32
C ALA A 223 -5.72 24.17 -16.24
N GLY A 224 -5.09 23.83 -17.37
CA GLY A 224 -3.77 23.18 -17.45
C GLY A 224 -3.74 21.70 -17.87
N PRO A 225 -2.63 21.23 -18.50
CA PRO A 225 -2.43 19.81 -18.83
C PRO A 225 -1.95 18.98 -17.63
N ASP A 226 -2.21 17.68 -17.74
CA ASP A 226 -1.99 16.54 -16.82
C ASP A 226 -2.89 16.48 -15.56
N ASP A 227 -3.67 15.40 -15.49
CA ASP A 227 -4.99 15.29 -14.85
C ASP A 227 -4.96 14.50 -13.52
N PRO A 228 -4.74 15.16 -12.36
CA PRO A 228 -4.99 14.55 -11.06
C PRO A 228 -6.48 14.61 -10.67
N ALA A 229 -7.37 15.15 -11.50
CA ALA A 229 -8.75 15.38 -11.12
C ALA A 229 -9.55 14.08 -11.09
N LEU A 230 -9.40 13.21 -12.11
CA LEU A 230 -10.06 11.90 -12.12
C LEU A 230 -9.66 11.04 -10.90
N PRO A 231 -8.36 10.83 -10.59
CA PRO A 231 -8.01 10.00 -9.45
C PRO A 231 -8.35 10.62 -8.09
N THR A 232 -8.30 11.94 -7.98
CA THR A 232 -8.77 12.64 -6.76
C THR A 232 -10.28 12.50 -6.61
N ALA A 233 -11.04 12.61 -7.69
CA ALA A 233 -12.49 12.42 -7.69
C ALA A 233 -12.88 10.97 -7.34
N ALA A 234 -12.14 9.98 -7.86
CA ALA A 234 -12.34 8.57 -7.55
C ALA A 234 -12.24 8.31 -6.05
N TRP A 235 -11.29 8.94 -5.35
CA TRP A 235 -11.19 8.82 -3.89
C TRP A 235 -12.42 9.36 -3.16
N TRP A 236 -13.15 10.34 -3.70
CA TRP A 236 -14.39 10.88 -3.10
C TRP A 236 -15.67 10.16 -3.51
N ARG A 237 -15.59 9.24 -4.48
CA ARG A 237 -16.74 8.55 -5.07
C ARG A 237 -17.60 7.85 -4.03
N ALA A 238 -16.98 7.00 -3.21
CA ALA A 238 -17.71 6.15 -2.27
C ALA A 238 -18.53 6.97 -1.26
N LEU A 239 -17.96 8.07 -0.74
CA LEU A 239 -18.70 8.98 0.15
C LEU A 239 -19.84 9.71 -0.55
N ALA A 240 -19.63 10.15 -1.80
CA ALA A 240 -20.66 10.84 -2.56
C ALA A 240 -21.84 9.92 -2.91
N GLU A 241 -21.56 8.66 -3.23
CA GLU A 241 -22.57 7.63 -3.49
C GLU A 241 -23.28 7.20 -2.20
N LEU A 242 -22.57 7.03 -1.07
CA LEU A 242 -23.18 6.76 0.24
C LEU A 242 -24.08 7.92 0.71
N GLU A 243 -23.68 9.18 0.48
CA GLU A 243 -24.55 10.33 0.80
C GLU A 243 -25.88 10.29 0.05
N ALA A 244 -25.87 9.83 -1.20
CA ALA A 244 -27.07 9.76 -2.02
C ALA A 244 -27.96 8.57 -1.65
N ALA A 245 -27.36 7.41 -1.33
CA ALA A 245 -28.09 6.18 -1.04
C ALA A 245 -28.56 6.10 0.42
N GLU A 246 -27.73 6.50 1.38
CA GLU A 246 -27.89 6.27 2.81
C GLU A 246 -27.51 7.52 3.63
N PRO A 247 -28.26 8.63 3.51
CA PRO A 247 -27.91 9.91 4.13
C PRO A 247 -27.84 9.85 5.67
N ASP A 248 -28.53 8.90 6.28
CA ASP A 248 -28.54 8.70 7.73
C ASP A 248 -27.18 8.24 8.27
N LEU A 249 -26.36 7.57 7.44
CA LEU A 249 -24.97 7.24 7.78
C LEU A 249 -24.07 8.48 7.85
N ILE A 250 -24.48 9.64 7.34
CA ILE A 250 -23.65 10.85 7.39
C ILE A 250 -24.19 11.85 8.40
N ARG A 251 -25.51 11.86 8.61
CA ARG A 251 -26.17 12.82 9.49
C ARG A 251 -25.62 12.75 10.92
N GLY A 252 -25.24 13.90 11.48
CA GLY A 252 -24.72 13.98 12.84
C GLY A 252 -23.21 13.71 12.96
N ARG A 253 -22.54 13.31 11.87
CA ARG A 253 -21.08 13.18 11.81
C ARG A 253 -20.47 14.49 11.31
N THR A 254 -20.23 15.44 12.23
CA THR A 254 -19.78 16.82 11.93
C THR A 254 -18.59 16.90 10.96
N ALA A 255 -17.59 16.03 11.13
CA ALA A 255 -16.41 15.99 10.26
C ALA A 255 -16.79 15.67 8.81
N LEU A 256 -17.66 14.66 8.63
CA LEU A 256 -18.23 14.34 7.34
C LEU A 256 -19.01 15.55 6.84
N GLU A 257 -20.02 16.09 7.52
CA GLU A 257 -20.89 17.16 6.96
C GLU A 257 -20.18 18.33 6.24
N ARG A 258 -18.95 18.69 6.64
CA ARG A 258 -18.10 19.73 6.03
C ARG A 258 -17.35 19.33 4.75
N ARG A 259 -17.40 18.07 4.29
CA ARG A 259 -16.63 17.52 3.13
C ARG A 259 -16.94 18.07 1.74
N ARG A 260 -17.87 19.01 1.61
CA ARG A 260 -18.62 19.27 0.35
C ARG A 260 -17.74 19.49 -0.89
N VAL A 261 -16.55 20.08 -0.74
CA VAL A 261 -15.61 20.33 -1.84
C VAL A 261 -15.27 19.04 -2.59
N GLY A 262 -14.96 17.96 -1.86
CA GLY A 262 -14.54 16.68 -2.41
C GLY A 262 -15.67 15.90 -3.08
N THR A 263 -16.80 15.74 -2.40
CA THR A 263 -17.98 15.05 -2.96
C THR A 263 -18.55 15.79 -4.17
N ASN A 264 -18.48 17.13 -4.20
CA ASN A 264 -18.91 17.90 -5.37
C ASN A 264 -17.94 17.76 -6.55
N LEU A 265 -16.64 17.58 -6.31
CA LEU A 265 -15.66 17.32 -7.36
C LEU A 265 -16.06 16.06 -8.13
N PHE A 266 -16.35 14.97 -7.42
CA PHE A 266 -16.79 13.71 -8.03
C PHE A 266 -18.06 13.88 -8.87
N ARG A 267 -19.11 14.50 -8.30
CA ARG A 267 -20.36 14.76 -9.03
C ARG A 267 -20.13 15.56 -10.31
N ARG A 268 -19.23 16.54 -10.26
CA ARG A 268 -18.92 17.36 -11.43
C ARG A 268 -18.20 16.56 -12.50
N VAL A 269 -17.18 15.78 -12.12
CA VAL A 269 -16.46 14.88 -13.04
C VAL A 269 -17.45 13.92 -13.72
N GLN A 270 -18.29 13.25 -12.93
CA GLN A 270 -19.31 12.33 -13.44
C GLN A 270 -20.27 13.02 -14.44
N SER A 271 -20.71 14.26 -14.16
CA SER A 271 -21.58 15.01 -15.07
C SER A 271 -20.94 15.36 -16.42
N ARG A 272 -19.60 15.41 -16.49
CA ARG A 272 -18.87 15.70 -17.73
C ARG A 272 -18.62 14.44 -18.56
N GLU A 273 -18.45 13.29 -17.92
CA GLU A 273 -18.30 12.00 -18.62
C GLU A 273 -19.62 11.52 -19.26
N ALA A 274 -20.75 11.95 -18.71
CA ALA A 274 -22.09 11.59 -19.21
C ALA A 274 -22.64 12.52 -20.30
N ALA A 275 -21.95 13.61 -20.64
CA ALA A 275 -22.37 14.64 -21.60
C ALA A 275 -21.62 14.53 -22.92
#